data_AF-A0A544TPQ7-F1
#
_entry.id   AF-A0A544TPQ7-F1
#
_cell.length_a   1.000
_cell.length_b   1.000
_cell.length_c   1.000
_cell.angle_alpha   90.00
_cell.angle_beta   90.00
_cell.angle_gamma   90.00
#
_symmetry.space_group_name_H-M   'P 1'
#
loop_
_entity.id
_entity.type
_entity.pdbx_description
1 polymer ?
#
loop_
_entity_poly.entity_id
_entity_poly.type
_entity_poly.pdbx_seq_one_letter_code
_entity_poly.pdbx_strand_id
1 'polypeptide(L)'
;MDIFRATKYEFIDSTVSFVLGAVAIGITGSIYTLLHDENKVKRIFKRLMIVYVVSLMIFTAAFYSCLPTYTYKEAGAKIENETGEKKIETKEIKRSIGHYIIYTKDGIYLLNPNTGEFVKRADE
;
A
#
# COMPACT_ATOMS: atom_id res chain seq x y z
N MET A 1 4.72 -19.54 2.96
CA MET A 1 4.89 -18.66 4.14
C MET A 1 4.52 -17.25 3.69
N ASP A 2 3.31 -17.08 3.13
CA ASP A 2 3.04 -15.99 2.17
C ASP A 2 1.61 -15.43 2.24
N ILE A 3 0.98 -15.48 3.40
CA ILE A 3 -0.37 -14.88 3.62
C ILE A 3 -0.29 -13.68 4.57
N PHE A 4 0.75 -13.62 5.41
CA PHE A 4 0.94 -12.55 6.41
C PHE A 4 1.40 -11.20 5.84
N ARG A 5 1.85 -11.13 4.57
CA ARG A 5 2.24 -9.86 3.94
C ARG A 5 1.08 -9.16 3.23
N ALA A 6 0.06 -9.91 2.79
CA ALA A 6 -1.09 -9.35 2.07
C ALA A 6 -1.98 -8.47 2.96
N THR A 7 -2.11 -8.81 4.25
CA THR A 7 -2.90 -8.05 5.22
C THR A 7 -2.23 -6.77 5.72
N LYS A 8 -0.96 -6.52 5.37
CA LYS A 8 -0.25 -5.31 5.82
C LYS A 8 -0.52 -4.09 4.92
N TYR A 9 -0.91 -4.33 3.66
CA TYR A 9 -1.19 -3.29 2.66
C TYR A 9 -2.26 -3.77 1.68
N GLU A 10 -3.54 -3.59 2.03
CA GLU A 10 -4.60 -3.63 1.01
C GLU A 10 -4.49 -2.37 0.17
N PHE A 11 -3.97 -2.53 -1.05
CA PHE A 11 -3.91 -1.45 -2.02
C PHE A 11 -5.31 -1.16 -2.56
N ILE A 12 -5.54 0.12 -2.84
CA ILE A 12 -6.76 0.61 -3.48
C ILE A 12 -6.90 -0.11 -4.83
N ASP A 13 -8.03 -0.76 -5.04
CA ASP A 13 -8.37 -1.55 -6.24
C ASP A 13 -8.18 -0.74 -7.55
N SER A 14 -8.38 0.58 -7.48
CA SER A 14 -8.13 1.52 -8.57
C SER A 14 -6.65 1.76 -8.88
N THR A 15 -5.76 1.72 -7.87
CA THR A 15 -4.31 1.88 -8.07
C THR A 15 -3.72 0.65 -8.73
N VAL A 16 -4.16 -0.54 -8.31
CA VAL A 16 -3.74 -1.82 -8.90
C VAL A 16 -4.20 -1.91 -10.36
N SER A 17 -5.46 -1.53 -10.63
CA SER A 17 -6.02 -1.54 -11.99
C SER A 17 -5.31 -0.56 -12.93
N PHE A 18 -4.98 0.64 -12.45
CA PHE A 18 -4.22 1.63 -13.23
C PHE A 18 -2.80 1.15 -13.53
N VAL A 19 -2.11 0.59 -12.53
CA VAL A 19 -0.75 0.03 -12.70
C VAL A 19 -0.76 -1.15 -13.68
N LEU A 20 -1.74 -2.04 -13.59
CA LEU A 20 -1.89 -3.17 -14.53
C LEU A 20 -2.14 -2.68 -15.97
N GLY A 21 -2.97 -1.65 -16.15
CA GLY A 21 -3.22 -1.05 -17.47
C GLY A 21 -1.96 -0.42 -18.09
N ALA A 22 -1.20 0.33 -17.29
CA ALA A 22 0.06 0.93 -17.74
C ALA A 22 1.12 -0.12 -18.12
N VAL A 23 1.20 -1.21 -17.35
CA VAL A 23 2.09 -2.34 -17.63
C VAL A 23 1.69 -3.07 -18.92
N ALA A 24 0.39 -3.31 -19.13
CA ALA A 24 -0.11 -3.98 -20.34
C ALA A 24 0.25 -3.20 -21.61
N ILE A 25 0.03 -1.87 -21.63
CA ILE A 25 0.39 -1.00 -22.76
C ILE A 25 1.90 -1.01 -23.00
N GLY A 26 2.70 -0.98 -21.93
CA GLY A 26 4.16 -1.07 -22.02
C GLY A 26 4.66 -2.37 -22.64
N ILE A 27 4.02 -3.50 -22.30
CA ILE A 27 4.34 -4.82 -22.86
C ILE A 27 3.96 -4.88 -24.35
N THR A 28 2.75 -4.45 -24.73
CA THR A 28 2.29 -4.46 -26.12
C THR A 28 3.16 -3.59 -27.02
N GLY A 29 3.51 -2.39 -26.55
CA GLY A 29 4.42 -1.49 -27.27
C GLY A 29 5.81 -2.11 -27.45
N SER A 30 6.34 -2.78 -26.42
CA SER A 30 7.64 -3.44 -26.46
C SER A 30 7.67 -4.59 -27.48
N ILE A 31 6.64 -5.44 -27.50
CA ILE A 31 6.51 -6.56 -28.45
C ILE A 31 6.43 -6.04 -29.90
N TYR A 32 5.65 -4.99 -30.16
CA TYR A 32 5.54 -4.40 -31.49
C TYR A 32 6.89 -3.86 -32.00
N THR A 33 7.64 -3.15 -31.15
CA THR A 33 8.99 -2.67 -31.52
C THR A 33 10.00 -3.80 -31.72
N LEU A 34 9.93 -4.89 -30.95
CA LEU A 34 10.83 -6.04 -31.06
C LEU A 34 10.70 -6.77 -32.40
N LEU A 35 9.49 -6.82 -32.97
CA LEU A 35 9.19 -7.54 -34.21
C LEU A 35 9.61 -6.80 -35.49
N HIS A 36 9.91 -5.49 -35.43
CA HIS A 36 10.03 -4.67 -36.64
C HIS A 36 11.46 -4.28 -37.04
N ASP A 37 12.44 -4.16 -36.12
CA ASP A 37 13.81 -3.70 -36.49
C ASP A 37 14.89 -4.01 -35.41
N GLU A 38 15.57 -5.17 -35.48
CA GLU A 38 16.52 -5.66 -34.44
C GLU A 38 17.67 -4.69 -34.09
N ASN A 39 18.19 -3.93 -35.07
CA ASN A 39 19.32 -3.03 -34.86
C ASN A 39 18.89 -1.72 -34.19
N LYS A 40 17.70 -1.19 -34.53
CA LYS A 40 17.10 -0.07 -33.79
C LYS A 40 16.64 -0.50 -32.41
N VAL A 41 16.11 -1.72 -32.27
CA VAL A 41 15.69 -2.32 -31.02
C VAL A 41 16.82 -2.29 -29.99
N LYS A 42 18.04 -2.74 -30.30
CA LYS A 42 19.15 -2.70 -29.32
C LYS A 42 19.42 -1.30 -28.75
N ARG A 43 19.34 -0.27 -29.59
CA ARG A 43 19.57 1.13 -29.18
C ARG A 43 18.40 1.70 -28.37
N ILE A 44 17.17 1.40 -28.78
CA ILE A 44 15.93 1.82 -28.11
C ILE A 44 15.79 1.08 -26.78
N PHE A 45 16.03 -0.23 -26.75
CA PHE A 45 15.97 -1.09 -25.57
C PHE A 45 16.95 -0.62 -24.48
N LYS A 46 18.17 -0.22 -24.83
CA LYS A 46 19.11 0.36 -23.86
C LYS A 46 18.58 1.63 -23.22
N ARG A 47 17.95 2.53 -23.99
CA ARG A 47 17.31 3.75 -23.45
C ARG A 47 16.08 3.42 -22.62
N LEU A 48 15.27 2.46 -23.07
CA LEU A 48 14.07 1.99 -22.39
C LEU A 48 14.39 1.38 -21.03
N MET A 49 15.46 0.57 -20.94
CA MET A 49 15.96 0.01 -19.68
C MET A 49 16.40 1.08 -18.69
N ILE A 50 17.06 2.15 -19.15
CA ILE A 50 17.45 3.27 -18.29
C ILE A 50 16.21 3.99 -17.77
N VAL A 51 15.25 4.31 -18.65
CA VAL A 51 13.98 4.95 -18.26
C VAL A 51 13.21 4.06 -17.29
N TYR A 52 13.14 2.75 -17.53
CA TYR A 52 12.48 1.80 -16.65
C TYR A 52 13.10 1.79 -15.25
N VAL A 53 14.44 1.71 -15.15
CA VAL A 53 15.14 1.73 -13.87
C VAL A 53 14.91 3.04 -13.12
N VAL A 54 14.99 4.18 -13.81
CA VAL A 54 14.73 5.50 -13.20
C VAL A 54 13.28 5.62 -12.75
N SER A 55 12.33 5.20 -13.57
CA SER A 55 10.90 5.18 -13.22
C SER A 55 10.62 4.26 -12.03
N LEU A 56 11.30 3.11 -11.93
CA LEU A 56 11.14 2.18 -10.82
C LEU A 56 11.72 2.77 -9.52
N MET A 57 12.83 3.51 -9.59
CA MET A 57 13.36 4.26 -8.44
C MET A 57 12.39 5.36 -7.98
N ILE A 58 11.85 6.15 -8.91
CA ILE A 58 10.87 7.21 -8.60
C ILE A 58 9.60 6.59 -8.01
N PHE A 59 9.08 5.52 -8.62
CA PHE A 59 7.90 4.82 -8.14
C PHE A 59 8.13 4.25 -6.75
N THR A 60 9.31 3.67 -6.49
CA THR A 60 9.69 3.18 -5.17
C THR A 60 9.71 4.31 -4.13
N ALA A 61 10.33 5.45 -4.45
CA ALA A 61 10.36 6.61 -3.54
C ALA A 61 8.96 7.17 -3.24
N ALA A 62 8.13 7.32 -4.27
CA ALA A 62 6.74 7.75 -4.12
C ALA A 62 5.93 6.74 -3.29
N PHE A 63 6.16 5.45 -3.52
CA PHE A 63 5.53 4.38 -2.76
C PHE A 63 5.88 4.44 -1.28
N TYR A 64 7.16 4.65 -0.95
CA TYR A 64 7.60 4.87 0.44
C TYR A 64 6.93 6.07 1.10
N SER A 65 6.69 7.15 0.36
CA SER A 65 6.00 8.34 0.91
C SER A 65 4.52 8.11 1.23
N CYS A 66 3.90 7.09 0.62
CA CYS A 66 2.51 6.71 0.89
C CYS A 66 2.35 5.67 2.01
N LEU A 67 3.46 5.20 2.61
CA LEU A 67 3.39 4.24 3.70
C LEU A 67 2.98 4.93 5.00
N PRO A 68 1.96 4.43 5.71
CA PRO A 68 1.57 4.98 7.00
C PRO A 68 2.71 4.81 8.01
N THR A 69 2.89 5.83 8.86
CA THR A 69 3.90 5.84 9.93
C THR A 69 3.63 4.75 10.97
N TYR A 70 2.37 4.46 11.25
CA TYR A 70 1.94 3.43 12.18
C TYR A 70 1.29 2.26 11.45
N THR A 71 1.74 1.06 11.80
CA THR A 71 1.08 -0.19 11.40
C THR A 71 -0.13 -0.48 12.28
N TYR A 72 -1.05 -1.33 11.82
CA TYR A 72 -2.22 -1.73 12.61
C TYR A 72 -1.86 -2.43 13.94
N LYS A 73 -0.71 -3.11 13.98
CA LYS A 73 -0.20 -3.75 15.20
C LYS A 73 0.30 -2.71 16.19
N GLU A 74 1.07 -1.73 15.74
CA GLU A 74 1.57 -0.63 16.56
C GLU A 74 0.44 0.26 17.05
N ALA A 75 -0.58 0.49 16.21
CA ALA A 75 -1.79 1.21 16.58
C ALA A 75 -2.55 0.53 17.73
N GLY A 76 -2.71 -0.79 17.65
CA GLY A 76 -3.32 -1.57 18.73
C GLY A 76 -2.53 -1.48 20.02
N ALA A 77 -1.21 -1.70 19.94
CA ALA A 77 -0.33 -1.60 21.11
C ALA A 77 -0.32 -0.20 21.73
N LYS A 78 -0.40 0.86 20.90
CA LYS A 78 -0.46 2.24 21.39
C LYS A 78 -1.73 2.48 22.22
N ILE A 79 -2.89 2.05 21.72
CA ILE A 79 -4.15 2.16 22.46
C ILE A 79 -4.09 1.32 23.75
N GLU A 80 -3.63 0.06 23.68
CA GLU A 80 -3.49 -0.78 24.88
C GLU A 80 -2.59 -0.15 25.94
N ASN A 81 -1.49 0.48 25.54
CA ASN A 81 -0.55 1.15 26.46
C ASN A 81 -1.11 2.45 27.05
N GLU A 82 -1.86 3.23 26.27
CA GLU A 82 -2.38 4.53 26.71
C GLU A 82 -3.70 4.43 27.48
N THR A 83 -4.57 3.48 27.13
CA THR A 83 -5.90 3.34 27.76
C THR A 83 -5.97 2.18 28.75
N GLY A 84 -5.02 1.24 28.70
CA GLY A 84 -5.07 -0.01 29.46
C GLY A 84 -6.10 -1.02 28.94
N GLU A 85 -6.86 -0.67 27.91
CA GLU A 85 -7.88 -1.53 27.34
C GLU A 85 -7.27 -2.55 26.37
N LYS A 86 -7.48 -3.84 26.62
CA LYS A 86 -6.96 -4.90 25.74
C LYS A 86 -7.71 -4.93 24.42
N LYS A 87 -6.95 -5.00 23.32
CA LYS A 87 -7.48 -5.19 21.98
C LYS A 87 -8.16 -6.55 21.86
N ILE A 88 -9.31 -6.56 21.22
CA ILE A 88 -9.97 -7.78 20.79
C ILE A 88 -9.40 -8.16 19.42
N GLU A 89 -8.86 -9.37 19.29
CA GLU A 89 -8.48 -9.90 17.98
C GLU A 89 -9.74 -10.18 17.16
N THR A 90 -10.12 -9.23 16.32
CA THR A 90 -11.14 -9.43 15.29
C THR A 90 -10.49 -10.07 14.06
N LYS A 91 -11.20 -11.02 13.43
CA LYS A 91 -10.74 -11.62 12.16
C LYS A 91 -10.68 -10.60 11.01
N GLU A 92 -11.46 -9.52 11.12
CA GLU A 92 -11.50 -8.44 10.15
C GLU A 92 -10.85 -7.17 10.70
N ILE A 93 -9.89 -6.63 9.96
CA ILE A 93 -9.35 -5.30 10.17
C ILE A 93 -10.30 -4.33 9.50
N LYS A 94 -11.10 -3.61 10.29
CA LYS A 94 -11.98 -2.59 9.73
C LYS A 94 -11.21 -1.27 9.64
N ARG A 95 -11.26 -0.62 8.48
CA ARG A 95 -10.76 0.74 8.27
C ARG A 95 -11.94 1.63 7.91
N SER A 96 -11.99 2.81 8.50
CA SER A 96 -12.89 3.89 8.10
C SER A 96 -12.02 5.02 7.58
N ILE A 97 -12.31 5.55 6.40
CA ILE A 97 -11.65 6.68 5.68
C ILE A 97 -10.38 7.19 6.39
N GLY A 98 -9.23 6.63 6.04
CA GLY A 98 -7.93 7.08 6.54
C GLY A 98 -7.58 6.73 7.99
N HIS A 99 -8.40 5.94 8.69
CA HIS A 99 -8.20 5.55 10.09
C HIS A 99 -8.26 4.03 10.28
N TYR A 100 -7.50 3.53 11.26
CA TYR A 100 -7.63 2.17 11.76
C TYR A 100 -8.73 2.11 12.81
N ILE A 101 -9.63 1.14 12.67
CA ILE A 101 -10.64 0.84 13.69
C ILE A 101 -10.08 -0.24 14.60
N ILE A 102 -9.93 0.07 15.88
CA ILE A 102 -9.39 -0.84 16.89
C ILE A 102 -10.51 -1.15 17.88
N TYR A 103 -10.89 -2.42 17.93
CA TYR A 103 -11.89 -2.92 18.87
C TYR A 103 -11.20 -3.30 20.18
N THR A 104 -11.67 -2.73 21.28
CA THR A 104 -11.28 -3.11 22.64
C THR A 104 -12.49 -3.63 23.38
N LYS A 105 -12.31 -4.12 24.62
CA LYS A 105 -13.43 -4.57 25.44
C LYS A 105 -14.37 -3.44 25.86
N ASP A 106 -13.84 -2.24 26.03
CA ASP A 106 -14.58 -1.12 26.61
C ASP A 106 -14.94 -0.04 25.57
N GLY A 107 -14.70 -0.30 24.28
CA GLY A 107 -15.18 0.53 23.19
C GLY A 107 -14.49 0.31 21.84
N ILE A 108 -14.69 1.27 20.93
CA ILE A 108 -14.10 1.27 19.59
C ILE A 108 -13.26 2.53 19.44
N TYR A 109 -12.03 2.37 18.98
CA TYR A 109 -11.09 3.48 18.75
C TYR A 109 -10.83 3.69 17.27
N LEU A 110 -10.76 4.95 16.86
CA LEU A 110 -10.33 5.37 15.54
C LEU A 110 -8.94 5.99 15.67
N LEU A 111 -7.93 5.37 15.05
CA LEU A 111 -6.54 5.84 15.08
C LEU A 111 -6.09 6.31 13.71
N ASN A 112 -5.50 7.50 13.64
CA ASN A 112 -4.88 8.04 12.44
C ASN A 112 -3.51 7.37 12.23
N PRO A 113 -3.29 6.64 11.13
CA PRO A 113 -2.08 5.85 10.92
C PRO A 113 -0.85 6.70 10.55
N ASN A 114 -1.02 8.00 10.30
CA ASN A 114 0.08 8.92 10.00
C ASN A 114 0.54 9.68 11.26
N THR A 115 -0.39 10.12 12.10
CA THR A 115 -0.06 10.89 13.33
C THR A 115 -0.02 10.02 14.58
N GLY A 116 -0.69 8.86 14.55
CA GLY A 116 -0.87 7.98 15.70
C GLY A 116 -1.89 8.52 16.71
N GLU A 117 -2.52 9.66 16.47
CA GLU A 117 -3.59 10.19 17.31
C GLU A 117 -4.82 9.29 17.22
N PHE A 118 -5.53 9.11 18.33
CA PHE A 118 -6.76 8.33 18.34
C PHE A 118 -7.88 9.01 19.11
N VAL A 119 -9.10 8.65 18.75
CA VAL A 119 -10.32 9.06 19.44
C VAL A 119 -11.16 7.84 19.75
N LYS A 120 -11.77 7.82 20.94
CA LYS A 120 -12.78 6.82 21.28
C LYS A 120 -14.07 7.20 20.58
N ARG A 121 -14.62 6.27 19.80
CA ARG A 121 -15.93 6.45 19.18
C ARG A 121 -16.98 6.36 20.29
N ALA A 122 -17.82 7.39 20.40
CA ALA A 122 -19.01 7.29 21.23
C ALA A 122 -19.94 6.28 20.56
N ASP A 123 -20.29 5.22 21.29
CA ASP A 123 -21.34 4.30 20.85
C ASP A 123 -22.66 5.08 20.84
N GLU A 124 -23.31 5.14 19.67
CA GLU A 124 -24.70 5.62 19.54
C GLU A 124 -25.69 4.58 20.08
#